data_AF-A0A1G3PMX3-F1
#
_entry.id   AF-A0A1G3PMX3-F1
#
_cell.length_a   1.000
_cell.length_b   1.000
_cell.length_c   1.000
_cell.angle_alpha   90.00
_cell.angle_beta   90.00
_cell.angle_gamma   90.00
#
_symmetry.space_group_name_H-M   'P 1'
#
loop_
_entity.id
_entity.type
_entity.pdbx_description
1 polymer ?
#
loop_
_entity_poly.entity_id
_entity_poly.type
_entity_poly.pdbx_seq_one_letter_code
_entity_poly.pdbx_strand_id
1 'polypeptide(L)'
;MKKVLSLLGVLMFLTAAALFADKSPVPKLKKYYSANSNYCFLVLPGGDGVPCKGTLYQTGYKAGLLTLWSANLVNPVSPLKVIVPDNGKYVVTFDDWDSPGITENMIVIYGASGKMVKRFSIGDFVNNKLLQDIPESKDGYAWLGKTWFEKDGEVLGFEIILMNEDGNKTVKLLLKTGERTE
;
A
#
# COMPACT_ATOMS: atom_id res chain seq x y z
N MET A 1 -33.88 -3.20 -61.68
CA MET A 1 -32.65 -3.08 -60.87
C MET A 1 -33.02 -2.51 -59.50
N LYS A 2 -33.14 -3.36 -58.47
CA LYS A 2 -33.52 -2.95 -57.11
C LYS A 2 -32.23 -2.70 -56.31
N LYS A 3 -32.01 -1.46 -55.86
CA LYS A 3 -30.92 -1.13 -54.93
C LYS A 3 -31.33 -1.62 -53.54
N VAL A 4 -30.60 -2.60 -53.01
CA VAL A 4 -30.68 -3.03 -51.62
C VAL A 4 -29.92 -1.99 -50.80
N LEU A 5 -30.62 -1.26 -49.93
CA LEU A 5 -30.00 -0.42 -48.92
C LEU A 5 -30.17 -1.15 -47.57
N SER A 6 -29.13 -1.88 -47.17
CA SER A 6 -29.01 -2.48 -45.85
C SER A 6 -28.61 -1.38 -44.88
N LEU A 7 -29.51 -0.99 -43.97
CA LEU A 7 -29.20 -0.09 -42.87
C LEU A 7 -28.91 -0.93 -41.61
N LEU A 8 -27.63 -1.18 -41.38
CA LEU A 8 -27.11 -1.80 -40.16
C LEU A 8 -27.09 -0.71 -39.07
N GLY A 9 -28.17 -0.62 -38.28
CA GLY A 9 -28.21 0.24 -37.10
C GLY A 9 -27.41 -0.40 -35.96
N VAL A 10 -26.15 0.01 -35.79
CA VAL A 10 -25.32 -0.36 -34.65
C VAL A 10 -25.93 0.26 -33.39
N LEU A 11 -26.52 -0.59 -32.55
CA LEU A 11 -27.01 -0.22 -31.23
C LEU A 11 -25.80 -0.07 -30.30
N MET A 12 -25.29 1.15 -30.14
CA MET A 12 -24.34 1.47 -29.07
C MET A 12 -25.06 1.34 -27.72
N PHE A 13 -24.90 0.20 -27.06
CA PHE A 13 -25.08 0.13 -25.61
C PHE A 13 -23.95 0.92 -24.96
N LEU A 14 -24.17 2.23 -24.73
CA LEU A 14 -23.42 2.96 -23.72
C LEU A 14 -23.84 2.38 -22.36
N THR A 15 -23.17 1.32 -21.89
CA THR A 15 -23.19 1.01 -20.47
C THR A 15 -22.42 2.12 -19.77
N ALA A 16 -23.15 3.11 -19.27
CA ALA A 16 -22.63 4.01 -18.26
C ALA A 16 -22.20 3.17 -17.06
N ALA A 17 -20.91 2.83 -17.01
CA ALA A 17 -20.28 2.43 -15.76
C ALA A 17 -20.40 3.66 -14.86
N ALA A 18 -21.39 3.63 -13.97
CA ALA A 18 -21.52 4.62 -12.92
C ALA A 18 -20.16 4.72 -12.21
N LEU A 19 -19.48 5.84 -12.43
CA LEU A 19 -18.32 6.27 -11.66
C LEU A 19 -18.79 6.43 -10.21
N PHE A 20 -18.73 5.36 -9.43
CA PHE A 20 -18.79 5.44 -7.97
C PHE A 20 -17.44 5.96 -7.48
N ALA A 21 -17.21 7.25 -7.69
CA ALA A 21 -15.99 7.96 -7.36
C ALA A 21 -16.06 8.69 -6.01
N ASP A 22 -17.08 8.45 -5.17
CA ASP A 22 -17.23 9.18 -3.92
C ASP A 22 -17.35 8.23 -2.72
N LYS A 23 -16.25 8.16 -1.97
CA LYS A 23 -15.98 7.41 -0.73
C LYS A 23 -15.51 5.97 -0.90
N SER A 24 -14.21 5.80 -0.69
CA SER A 24 -13.65 4.54 -0.20
C SER A 24 -14.47 4.01 0.98
N PRO A 25 -14.72 2.70 1.07
CA PRO A 25 -15.43 2.14 2.21
C PRO A 25 -14.61 2.36 3.49
N VAL A 26 -15.30 2.74 4.57
CA VAL A 26 -14.70 2.95 5.90
C VAL A 26 -13.84 1.74 6.27
N PRO A 27 -12.57 1.94 6.67
CA PRO A 27 -11.67 0.83 6.93
C PRO A 27 -12.19 0.04 8.14
N LYS A 28 -12.07 -1.28 8.04
CA LYS A 28 -12.44 -2.22 9.10
C LYS A 28 -11.18 -2.87 9.66
N LEU A 29 -11.31 -3.47 10.84
CA LEU A 29 -10.29 -4.32 11.41
C LEU A 29 -9.80 -5.35 10.38
N LYS A 30 -8.48 -5.42 10.18
CA LYS A 30 -7.88 -6.23 9.12
C LYS A 30 -6.62 -6.93 9.59
N LYS A 31 -6.44 -8.18 9.18
CA LYS A 31 -5.28 -9.01 9.47
C LYS A 31 -4.40 -9.15 8.23
N TYR A 32 -3.09 -9.09 8.42
CA TYR A 32 -2.07 -9.25 7.39
C TYR A 32 -1.09 -10.32 7.85
N TYR A 33 -1.04 -11.44 7.16
CA TYR A 33 -0.15 -12.55 7.50
C TYR A 33 1.16 -12.46 6.74
N SER A 34 2.25 -12.91 7.37
CA SER A 34 3.49 -13.24 6.65
C SER A 34 3.25 -14.40 5.68
N ALA A 35 4.14 -14.60 4.71
CA ALA A 35 3.96 -15.61 3.68
C ALA A 35 3.90 -17.03 4.27
N ASN A 36 4.75 -17.31 5.26
CA ASN A 36 4.73 -18.56 6.02
C ASN A 36 3.62 -18.62 7.10
N SER A 37 2.79 -17.58 7.23
CA SER A 37 1.76 -17.43 8.26
C SER A 37 2.24 -17.45 9.71
N ASN A 38 3.55 -17.46 9.99
CA ASN A 38 4.12 -17.44 11.34
C ASN A 38 3.94 -16.10 12.05
N TYR A 39 3.61 -15.03 11.32
CA TYR A 39 3.32 -13.71 11.86
C TYR A 39 2.00 -13.18 11.33
N CYS A 40 1.29 -12.44 12.18
CA CYS A 40 0.03 -11.79 11.84
C CYS A 40 0.05 -10.37 12.39
N PHE A 41 -0.13 -9.39 11.52
CA PHE A 41 -0.31 -8.01 11.90
C PHE A 41 -1.77 -7.61 11.83
N LEU A 42 -2.31 -7.14 12.94
CA LEU A 42 -3.68 -6.66 13.07
C LEU A 42 -3.68 -5.13 13.03
N VAL A 43 -4.47 -4.58 12.11
CA VAL A 43 -4.77 -3.16 12.06
C VAL A 43 -6.16 -2.94 12.62
N LEU A 44 -6.24 -2.09 13.65
CA LEU A 44 -7.47 -1.49 14.14
C LEU A 44 -7.50 -0.04 13.64
N PRO A 45 -8.42 0.30 12.72
CA PRO A 45 -8.53 1.66 12.21
C PRO A 45 -8.80 2.69 13.31
N GLY A 46 -8.24 3.88 13.14
CA GLY A 46 -8.53 5.07 13.93
C GLY A 46 -9.78 5.80 13.45
N GLY A 47 -10.06 6.95 14.05
CA GLY A 47 -11.23 7.79 13.81
C GLY A 47 -11.68 8.50 15.08
N ASP A 48 -12.37 9.63 14.95
CA ASP A 48 -12.95 10.38 16.08
C ASP A 48 -11.96 10.66 17.23
N GLY A 49 -10.73 11.04 16.89
CA GLY A 49 -9.64 11.32 17.86
C GLY A 49 -8.95 10.06 18.41
N VAL A 50 -9.38 8.86 18.02
CA VAL A 50 -8.71 7.60 18.32
C VAL A 50 -7.66 7.33 17.25
N PRO A 51 -6.37 7.13 17.61
CA PRO A 51 -5.33 6.83 16.64
C PRO A 51 -5.50 5.42 16.05
N CYS A 52 -5.08 5.25 14.80
CA CYS A 52 -4.92 3.92 14.22
C CYS A 52 -3.93 3.09 15.06
N LYS A 53 -4.28 1.83 15.31
CA LYS A 53 -3.49 0.92 16.15
C LYS A 53 -3.09 -0.33 15.39
N GLY A 54 -1.81 -0.68 15.51
CA GLY A 54 -1.22 -1.88 14.96
C GLY A 54 -0.78 -2.84 16.06
N THR A 55 -1.01 -4.13 15.87
CA THR A 55 -0.52 -5.18 16.77
C THR A 55 0.10 -6.32 15.98
N LEU A 56 1.38 -6.61 16.23
CA LEU A 56 2.07 -7.75 15.65
C LEU A 56 1.98 -8.95 16.59
N TYR A 57 1.61 -10.08 16.01
CA TYR A 57 1.55 -11.37 16.66
C TYR A 57 2.48 -12.37 16.00
N GLN A 58 3.06 -13.26 16.79
CA GLN A 58 3.57 -14.54 16.32
C GLN A 58 2.47 -15.61 16.46
N THR A 59 2.25 -16.36 15.39
CA THR A 59 1.20 -17.38 15.29
C THR A 59 1.75 -18.77 15.69
N GLY A 60 0.88 -19.79 15.71
CA GLY A 60 1.32 -21.17 15.87
C GLY A 60 1.53 -21.65 17.31
N TYR A 61 1.26 -20.82 18.33
CA TYR A 61 1.27 -21.27 19.72
C TYR A 61 -0.04 -21.97 20.07
N LYS A 62 0.05 -23.09 20.81
CA LYS A 62 -1.11 -23.93 21.22
C LYS A 62 -2.21 -23.17 21.98
N ALA A 63 -1.92 -21.98 22.52
CA ALA A 63 -2.86 -21.14 23.26
C ALA A 63 -3.27 -19.84 22.51
N GLY A 64 -2.88 -19.66 21.25
CA GLY A 64 -3.27 -18.51 20.43
C GLY A 64 -2.09 -17.70 19.88
N LEU A 65 -2.30 -16.39 19.74
CA LEU A 65 -1.36 -15.45 19.16
C LEU A 65 -0.48 -14.83 20.25
N LEU A 66 0.85 -15.05 20.19
CA LEU A 66 1.79 -14.35 21.07
C LEU A 66 1.91 -12.90 20.59
N THR A 67 1.54 -11.93 21.45
CA THR A 67 1.71 -10.51 21.11
C THR A 67 3.18 -10.14 21.20
N LEU A 68 3.76 -9.71 20.09
CA LEU A 68 5.15 -9.22 20.05
C LEU A 68 5.22 -7.74 20.40
N TRP A 69 4.32 -6.94 19.81
CA TRP A 69 4.18 -5.53 20.14
C TRP A 69 2.83 -4.98 19.69
N SER A 70 2.42 -3.87 20.31
CA SER A 70 1.26 -3.07 19.92
C SER A 70 1.60 -1.58 20.04
N ALA A 71 1.27 -0.80 19.01
CA ALA A 71 1.62 0.61 18.94
C ALA A 71 0.59 1.41 18.14
N ASN A 72 0.54 2.71 18.37
CA ASN A 72 -0.16 3.63 17.48
C ASN A 72 0.62 3.73 16.17
N LEU A 73 -0.09 3.66 15.04
CA LEU A 73 0.49 3.87 13.72
C LEU A 73 0.45 5.36 13.39
N VAL A 74 1.41 5.81 12.58
CA VAL A 74 1.43 7.19 12.08
C VAL A 74 0.39 7.42 10.97
N ASN A 75 -0.16 6.34 10.39
CA ASN A 75 -1.29 6.40 9.49
C ASN A 75 -2.54 6.89 10.26
N PRO A 76 -3.17 8.02 9.92
CA PRO A 76 -4.21 8.63 10.77
C PRO A 76 -5.43 7.72 10.99
N VAL A 77 -5.96 7.14 9.91
CA VAL A 77 -7.15 6.28 9.93
C VAL A 77 -6.75 4.82 9.77
N SER A 78 -6.11 4.47 8.67
CA SER A 78 -5.63 3.12 8.41
C SER A 78 -4.60 3.18 7.29
N PRO A 79 -3.60 2.30 7.28
CA PRO A 79 -2.85 2.06 6.06
C PRO A 79 -3.73 1.40 4.99
N LEU A 80 -3.44 1.65 3.70
CA LEU A 80 -4.09 0.92 2.59
C LEU A 80 -3.65 -0.54 2.54
N LYS A 81 -2.36 -0.77 2.78
CA LYS A 81 -1.76 -2.10 2.73
C LYS A 81 -0.69 -2.26 3.80
N VAL A 82 -0.50 -3.50 4.24
CA VAL A 82 0.58 -3.87 5.15
C VAL A 82 1.21 -5.17 4.65
N ILE A 83 2.52 -5.31 4.85
CA ILE A 83 3.23 -6.59 4.68
C ILE A 83 4.11 -6.87 5.89
N VAL A 84 4.33 -8.15 6.14
CA VAL A 84 5.15 -8.66 7.25
C VAL A 84 6.13 -9.70 6.67
N PRO A 85 7.44 -9.55 6.87
CA PRO A 85 8.42 -10.55 6.47
C PRO A 85 8.32 -11.79 7.36
N ASP A 86 8.76 -12.92 6.82
CA ASP A 86 8.71 -14.24 7.48
C ASP A 86 9.60 -14.36 8.72
N ASN A 87 10.44 -13.37 9.00
CA ASN A 87 11.27 -13.27 10.21
C ASN A 87 10.69 -12.36 11.30
N GLY A 88 9.56 -11.69 11.04
CA GLY A 88 8.87 -10.83 12.01
C GLY A 88 9.65 -9.60 12.49
N LYS A 89 10.80 -9.27 11.89
CA LYS A 89 11.66 -8.16 12.36
C LYS A 89 11.07 -6.78 12.06
N TYR A 90 10.24 -6.68 11.02
CA TYR A 90 9.66 -5.44 10.54
C TYR A 90 8.16 -5.58 10.27
N VAL A 91 7.46 -4.47 10.28
CA VAL A 91 6.13 -4.33 9.65
C VAL A 91 6.20 -3.12 8.74
N VAL A 92 5.73 -3.27 7.50
CA VAL A 92 5.75 -2.18 6.52
C VAL A 92 4.32 -1.83 6.14
N THR A 93 3.92 -0.59 6.36
CA THR A 93 2.64 -0.05 5.91
C THR A 93 2.83 0.79 4.65
N PHE A 94 1.79 0.81 3.80
CA PHE A 94 1.77 1.57 2.56
C PHE A 94 0.51 2.43 2.48
N ASP A 95 0.74 3.70 2.17
CA ASP A 95 -0.23 4.78 1.98
C ASP A 95 -1.23 4.98 3.14
N ASP A 96 -1.76 6.20 3.22
CA ASP A 96 -2.90 6.51 4.06
C ASP A 96 -4.21 6.21 3.33
N TRP A 97 -5.18 5.63 4.03
CA TRP A 97 -6.47 5.24 3.45
C TRP A 97 -7.26 6.42 2.87
N ASP A 98 -7.20 7.59 3.49
CA ASP A 98 -7.94 8.80 3.12
C ASP A 98 -7.17 9.74 2.18
N SER A 99 -5.86 9.54 2.02
CA SER A 99 -4.98 10.44 1.27
C SER A 99 -3.82 9.68 0.61
N PRO A 100 -4.09 8.67 -0.24
CA PRO A 100 -3.02 7.90 -0.86
C PRO A 100 -2.12 8.77 -1.74
N GLY A 101 -0.81 8.53 -1.68
CA GLY A 101 0.16 9.10 -2.61
C GLY A 101 0.64 10.52 -2.34
N ILE A 102 0.04 11.22 -1.39
CA ILE A 102 0.31 12.63 -1.13
C ILE A 102 0.82 12.90 0.29
N THR A 103 0.83 11.89 1.17
CA THR A 103 1.26 12.05 2.56
C THR A 103 2.72 11.64 2.78
N GLU A 104 3.23 11.94 3.97
CA GLU A 104 4.55 11.48 4.44
C GLU A 104 4.58 9.99 4.82
N ASN A 105 3.43 9.30 4.76
CA ASN A 105 3.26 7.90 5.17
C ASN A 105 3.10 6.96 3.96
N MET A 106 3.65 7.35 2.82
CA MET A 106 3.62 6.55 1.58
C MET A 106 4.19 5.14 1.86
N ILE A 107 5.35 5.07 2.53
CA ILE A 107 5.88 3.84 3.14
C ILE A 107 6.28 4.14 4.57
N VAL A 108 5.86 3.32 5.53
CA VAL A 108 6.34 3.38 6.92
C VAL A 108 6.87 2.03 7.36
N ILE A 109 8.09 2.01 7.88
CA ILE A 109 8.75 0.82 8.40
C ILE A 109 8.79 0.89 9.92
N TYR A 110 8.18 -0.10 10.56
CA TYR A 110 8.21 -0.30 12.00
C TYR A 110 9.15 -1.46 12.32
N GLY A 111 9.98 -1.31 13.35
CA GLY A 111 10.89 -2.35 13.82
C GLY A 111 10.22 -3.34 14.79
N ALA A 112 11.00 -4.29 15.29
CA ALA A 112 10.53 -5.37 16.16
C ALA A 112 9.94 -4.92 17.51
N SER A 113 10.12 -3.65 17.89
CA SER A 113 9.52 -3.05 19.11
C SER A 113 8.24 -2.26 18.82
N GLY A 114 7.78 -2.20 17.57
CA GLY A 114 6.68 -1.34 17.13
C GLY A 114 7.05 0.14 16.97
N LYS A 115 8.32 0.51 17.21
CA LYS A 115 8.81 1.87 16.92
C LYS A 115 8.98 2.06 15.42
N MET A 116 8.60 3.25 14.93
CA MET A 116 8.89 3.68 13.57
C MET A 116 10.40 3.80 13.39
N VAL A 117 10.96 3.07 12.42
CA VAL A 117 12.36 3.11 12.01
C VAL A 117 12.54 4.15 10.92
N LYS A 118 11.63 4.16 9.94
CA LYS A 118 11.71 5.07 8.79
C LYS A 118 10.33 5.32 8.20
N ARG A 119 10.16 6.48 7.58
CA ARG A 119 9.01 6.83 6.75
C ARG A 119 9.48 7.49 5.46
N PHE A 120 8.70 7.32 4.40
CA PHE A 120 8.99 7.87 3.09
C PHE A 120 7.72 8.50 2.51
N SER A 121 7.90 9.68 1.94
CA SER A 121 6.96 10.35 1.05
C SER A 121 7.26 9.99 -0.40
N ILE A 122 6.38 10.37 -1.33
CA ILE A 122 6.68 10.27 -2.76
C ILE A 122 7.92 11.11 -3.16
N GLY A 123 8.12 12.26 -2.51
CA GLY A 123 9.24 13.16 -2.76
C GLY A 123 10.61 12.50 -2.52
N ASP A 124 10.70 11.57 -1.58
CA ASP A 124 11.93 10.81 -1.29
C ASP A 124 12.36 9.91 -2.47
N PHE A 125 11.41 9.55 -3.34
CA PHE A 125 11.67 8.74 -4.54
C PHE A 125 11.81 9.61 -5.80
N VAL A 126 11.05 10.71 -5.91
CA VAL A 126 11.14 11.68 -7.02
C VAL A 126 12.48 12.40 -7.03
N ASN A 127 12.92 12.89 -5.88
CA ASN A 127 14.11 13.75 -5.79
C ASN A 127 15.44 13.00 -5.87
N ASN A 128 15.44 11.66 -5.83
CA ASN A 128 16.67 10.87 -5.77
C ASN A 128 17.20 10.39 -7.13
N LYS A 129 16.70 10.96 -8.25
CA LYS A 129 17.04 10.56 -9.62
C LYS A 129 16.48 9.22 -10.09
N LEU A 130 15.81 8.43 -9.25
CA LEU A 130 15.15 7.19 -9.69
C LEU A 130 13.85 7.47 -10.45
N LEU A 131 13.24 8.62 -10.20
CA LEU A 131 11.96 9.03 -10.75
C LEU A 131 11.99 10.43 -11.39
N GLN A 132 13.18 11.01 -11.59
CA GLN A 132 13.38 12.39 -12.07
C GLN A 132 12.81 12.66 -13.49
N ASP A 133 12.63 11.62 -14.31
CA ASP A 133 12.04 11.74 -15.65
C ASP A 133 10.52 11.50 -15.66
N ILE A 134 9.90 11.46 -14.47
CA ILE A 134 8.47 11.29 -14.34
C ILE A 134 7.84 12.67 -14.27
N PRO A 135 6.99 13.05 -15.24
CA PRO A 135 6.23 14.28 -15.16
C PRO A 135 5.47 14.29 -13.84
N GLU A 136 5.47 15.43 -13.16
CA GLU A 136 4.61 15.63 -12.00
C GLU A 136 3.17 15.31 -12.41
N SER A 137 2.63 14.20 -11.89
CA SER A 137 1.27 13.79 -12.25
C SER A 137 0.28 14.73 -11.58
N LYS A 138 -0.55 15.40 -12.39
CA LYS A 138 -1.69 16.19 -11.87
C LYS A 138 -2.73 15.31 -11.16
N ASP A 139 -2.77 14.02 -11.52
CA ASP A 139 -3.71 13.03 -10.98
C ASP A 139 -3.13 12.28 -9.76
N GLY A 140 -1.88 12.59 -9.38
CA GLY A 140 -1.21 12.05 -8.21
C GLY A 140 -0.43 10.75 -8.47
N TYR A 141 0.19 10.26 -7.41
CA TYR A 141 0.91 8.98 -7.36
C TYR A 141 0.10 8.03 -6.48
N ALA A 142 0.16 6.71 -6.68
CA ALA A 142 -0.50 5.80 -5.75
C ALA A 142 0.27 4.48 -5.58
N TRP A 143 0.35 3.97 -4.34
CA TRP A 143 0.77 2.60 -4.11
C TRP A 143 -0.33 1.63 -4.52
N LEU A 144 -0.26 1.17 -5.77
CA LEU A 144 -1.18 0.16 -6.31
C LEU A 144 -0.46 -1.08 -6.84
N GLY A 145 0.87 -1.14 -6.72
CA GLY A 145 1.69 -2.23 -7.26
C GLY A 145 1.96 -3.40 -6.32
N LYS A 146 2.77 -4.34 -6.81
CA LYS A 146 3.25 -5.50 -6.02
C LYS A 146 4.21 -5.06 -4.92
N THR A 147 4.30 -5.89 -3.89
CA THR A 147 5.21 -5.71 -2.75
C THR A 147 5.72 -7.07 -2.31
N TRP A 148 7.00 -7.19 -2.00
CA TRP A 148 7.62 -8.44 -1.55
C TRP A 148 8.84 -8.14 -0.67
N PHE A 149 9.38 -9.18 -0.05
CA PHE A 149 10.66 -9.13 0.64
C PHE A 149 11.68 -10.02 -0.06
N GLU A 150 12.95 -9.60 -0.02
CA GLU A 150 14.12 -10.37 -0.41
C GLU A 150 15.08 -10.47 0.79
N LYS A 151 16.04 -11.42 0.71
CA LYS A 151 17.09 -11.60 1.71
C LYS A 151 16.54 -11.69 3.13
N ASP A 152 15.58 -12.59 3.34
CA ASP A 152 14.91 -12.77 4.64
C ASP A 152 14.40 -11.43 5.23
N GLY A 153 13.70 -10.61 4.46
CA GLY A 153 13.12 -9.37 4.97
C GLY A 153 14.09 -8.20 5.13
N GLU A 154 15.37 -8.34 4.76
CA GLU A 154 16.34 -7.23 4.79
C GLU A 154 16.16 -6.23 3.65
N VAL A 155 15.56 -6.68 2.54
CA VAL A 155 15.28 -5.86 1.38
C VAL A 155 13.79 -5.89 1.10
N LEU A 156 13.18 -4.73 1.16
CA LEU A 156 11.81 -4.46 0.76
C LEU A 156 11.80 -4.14 -0.74
N GLY A 157 11.02 -4.88 -1.51
CA GLY A 157 10.75 -4.57 -2.91
C GLY A 157 9.30 -4.15 -3.14
N PHE A 158 9.09 -3.17 -4.00
CA PHE A 158 7.75 -2.67 -4.32
C PHE A 158 7.66 -2.04 -5.70
N GLU A 159 6.42 -1.87 -6.17
CA GLU A 159 6.08 -1.21 -7.43
C GLU A 159 5.20 0.02 -7.18
N ILE A 160 5.60 1.17 -7.74
CA ILE A 160 4.77 2.39 -7.80
C ILE A 160 4.09 2.42 -9.17
N ILE A 161 2.80 2.73 -9.19
CA ILE A 161 2.09 3.04 -10.42
C ILE A 161 2.02 4.56 -10.57
N LEU A 162 2.51 5.04 -11.70
CA LEU A 162 2.54 6.44 -12.10
C LEU A 162 1.42 6.64 -13.10
N MET A 163 0.39 7.39 -12.71
CA MET A 163 -0.76 7.67 -13.56
C MET A 163 -0.41 8.84 -14.49
N ASN A 164 -0.52 8.63 -15.80
CA ASN A 164 -0.34 9.68 -16.81
C ASN A 164 -1.46 9.59 -17.85
N GLU A 165 -1.74 10.72 -18.51
CA GLU A 165 -2.73 10.80 -19.61
C GLU A 165 -2.43 9.81 -20.74
N ASP A 166 -1.14 9.58 -21.04
CA ASP A 166 -0.67 8.64 -22.07
C ASP A 166 -0.62 7.17 -21.61
N GLY A 167 -1.00 6.90 -20.37
CA GLY A 167 -1.04 5.57 -19.77
C GLY A 167 -0.14 5.40 -18.55
N ASN A 168 -0.45 4.34 -17.78
CA ASN A 168 0.24 4.06 -16.54
C ASN A 168 1.65 3.51 -16.77
N LYS A 169 2.62 4.00 -15.99
CA LYS A 169 3.97 3.43 -15.90
C LYS A 169 4.16 2.78 -14.54
N THR A 170 4.77 1.61 -14.51
CA THR A 170 5.10 0.92 -13.25
C THR A 170 6.61 0.97 -13.02
N VAL A 171 7.03 1.46 -11.85
CA VAL A 171 8.45 1.49 -11.46
C VAL A 171 8.69 0.56 -10.29
N LYS A 172 9.69 -0.32 -10.45
CA LYS A 172 10.13 -1.26 -9.43
C LYS A 172 11.28 -0.66 -8.62
N LEU A 173 11.17 -0.69 -7.30
CA LEU A 173 12.14 -0.11 -6.38
C LEU A 173 12.49 -1.10 -5.27
N LEU A 174 13.70 -0.96 -4.72
CA LEU A 174 14.22 -1.76 -3.62
C LEU A 174 14.73 -0.84 -2.50
N LEU A 175 14.33 -1.13 -1.26
CA LEU A 175 14.75 -0.42 -0.06
C LEU A 175 15.34 -1.39 0.96
N LYS A 176 16.39 -0.97 1.67
CA LYS A 176 16.81 -1.68 2.89
C LYS A 176 15.83 -1.36 4.01
N THR A 177 15.43 -2.39 4.78
CA THR A 177 14.38 -2.28 5.81
C THR A 177 14.89 -1.77 7.16
N GLY A 178 16.20 -1.71 7.37
CA GLY A 178 16.81 -1.21 8.61
C GLY A 178 17.88 -0.14 8.36
N GLU A 179 18.29 0.52 9.43
CA GLU A 179 19.57 1.22 9.47
C GLU A 179 20.70 0.19 9.43
N ARG A 180 21.80 0.53 8.76
CA ARG A 180 23.04 -0.25 8.87
C ARG A 180 23.50 -0.06 10.31
N THR A 181 23.26 -1.03 11.18
CA THR A 181 24.05 -1.16 12.40
C THR A 181 25.48 -1.40 11.93
N GLU A 182 26.33 -0.38 12.04
CA GLU A 182 27.78 -0.50 11.91
C GLU A 182 28.35 -1.44 12.99
#